data_AF-A0A448ZFY5-F1
#
_entry.id   AF-A0A448ZFY5-F1
#
_cell.length_a   1.000
_cell.length_b   1.000
_cell.length_c   1.000
_cell.angle_alpha   90.00
_cell.angle_beta   90.00
_cell.angle_gamma   90.00
#
_symmetry.space_group_name_H-M   'P 1'
#
loop_
_entity.id
_entity.type
_entity.pdbx_description
1 polymer ?
#
loop_
_entity_poly.entity_id
_entity_poly.type
_entity_poly.pdbx_seq_one_letter_code
_entity_poly.pdbx_strand_id
1 'polypeptide(L)'
;MASHGNTRRQTVNGLALLTVATLLAVLSSSPSAAAFATGPALPQQRLCQQQQKQQQQQHRRPATTSLRMAPPGSSVLKPAAGPLMDSGKALARSGELLIDFTRTLDLYGGALSNAGAQIRNAGDSLAQAGASCRFKTGLELVIDELREAAACLSEATDKLELATEEASADGDPLLEEKVAALVGPSRVCAARLEQAGAGLLMRQGLPEVGAAMVDAAGGMGGLSAGIGSLAEARSGDADGTLSAQRMAYAAERLGRAGTELKGEVDPAKKPEGRAFLKGGGF
;
A
#
# COMPACT_ATOMS: atom_id res chain seq x y z
N MET A 1 10.36 -66.80 11.84
CA MET A 1 11.57 -67.65 11.92
C MET A 1 12.63 -67.01 11.04
N ALA A 2 13.82 -66.79 11.61
CA ALA A 2 15.10 -66.44 10.97
C ALA A 2 15.18 -65.09 10.20
N SER A 3 16.30 -64.37 10.11
CA SER A 3 17.56 -64.31 10.87
C SER A 3 18.47 -63.28 10.18
N HIS A 4 19.20 -62.47 10.96
CA HIS A 4 20.48 -61.79 10.64
C HIS A 4 20.47 -60.66 9.58
N GLY A 5 21.26 -59.58 9.68
CA GLY A 5 22.31 -59.16 10.61
C GLY A 5 22.78 -57.74 10.23
N ASN A 6 23.08 -56.88 11.23
CA ASN A 6 24.40 -56.31 11.54
C ASN A 6 25.11 -55.61 10.36
N THR A 7 25.61 -54.36 10.44
CA THR A 7 26.97 -54.07 10.98
C THR A 7 27.28 -52.55 11.04
N ARG A 8 27.79 -52.10 12.22
CA ARG A 8 28.77 -51.03 12.58
C ARG A 8 28.77 -49.67 11.84
N ARG A 9 28.61 -48.54 12.56
CA ARG A 9 29.63 -47.74 13.31
C ARG A 9 30.89 -47.37 12.52
N GLN A 10 31.08 -46.08 12.25
CA GLN A 10 32.36 -45.38 12.40
C GLN A 10 32.16 -43.93 12.84
N THR A 11 32.77 -43.61 13.97
CA THR A 11 33.08 -42.29 14.53
C THR A 11 34.29 -41.69 13.82
N VAL A 12 34.31 -40.39 13.56
CA VAL A 12 35.56 -39.62 13.59
C VAL A 12 35.30 -38.20 14.12
N ASN A 13 35.90 -37.92 15.28
CA ASN A 13 36.17 -36.58 15.78
C ASN A 13 37.23 -35.92 14.87
N GLY A 14 37.05 -34.65 14.55
CA GLY A 14 38.03 -33.86 13.79
C GLY A 14 38.08 -32.42 14.30
N LEU A 15 38.88 -32.23 15.35
CA LEU A 15 39.26 -30.96 15.96
C LEU A 15 40.46 -30.36 15.18
N ALA A 16 40.34 -29.13 14.69
CA ALA A 16 41.44 -28.23 14.28
C ALA A 16 40.83 -26.81 14.24
N LEU A 17 41.17 -25.78 15.03
CA LEU A 17 42.41 -25.28 15.67
C LEU A 17 43.49 -24.79 14.68
N LEU A 18 43.83 -23.49 14.84
CA LEU A 18 44.81 -22.61 14.15
C LEU A 18 44.29 -21.93 12.88
N THR A 19 44.45 -20.61 12.63
CA THR A 19 45.44 -19.57 13.02
C THR A 19 44.75 -18.18 12.98
N VAL A 20 44.77 -17.33 14.01
CA VAL A 20 45.81 -16.35 14.43
C VAL A 20 46.24 -15.34 13.35
N ALA A 21 45.84 -14.08 13.60
CA ALA A 21 46.52 -12.80 13.38
C ALA A 21 46.76 -12.27 11.96
N THR A 22 46.04 -11.19 11.61
CA THR A 22 46.67 -9.98 11.08
C THR A 22 46.05 -8.74 11.72
N LEU A 23 46.89 -8.02 12.44
CA LEU A 23 46.68 -6.77 13.16
C LEU A 23 47.28 -5.64 12.32
N LEU A 24 46.51 -4.59 11.98
CA LEU A 24 47.00 -3.24 11.60
C LEU A 24 45.77 -2.34 11.45
N ALA A 25 45.32 -1.62 12.48
CA ALA A 25 45.88 -0.38 13.02
C ALA A 25 45.95 0.76 11.98
N VAL A 26 44.89 1.57 11.91
CA VAL A 26 45.00 3.00 11.60
C VAL A 26 44.18 3.77 12.64
N LEU A 27 44.90 4.28 13.63
CA LEU A 27 44.48 5.34 14.54
C LEU A 27 44.70 6.70 13.87
N SER A 28 44.02 7.71 14.42
CA SER A 28 44.19 9.16 14.26
C SER A 28 43.61 9.75 12.95
N SER A 29 42.81 10.80 12.97
CA SER A 29 42.86 11.99 13.84
C SER A 29 41.53 12.75 13.88
N SER A 30 41.07 13.10 15.08
CA SER A 30 40.13 14.20 15.31
C SER A 30 40.89 15.54 15.42
N PRO A 31 40.31 16.64 14.95
CA PRO A 31 40.43 17.94 15.61
C PRO A 31 39.03 18.41 16.03
N SER A 32 38.79 18.60 17.33
CA SER A 32 39.03 19.83 18.09
C SER A 32 38.03 20.94 17.77
N ALA A 33 37.30 21.31 18.82
CA ALA A 33 36.33 22.38 18.89
C ALA A 33 36.96 23.77 18.75
N ALA A 34 36.23 24.68 18.10
CA ALA A 34 36.29 26.14 18.25
C ALA A 34 34.89 26.67 17.86
N ALA A 35 34.08 27.12 18.82
CA ALA A 35 34.02 28.48 19.35
C ALA A 35 33.33 29.50 18.41
N PHE A 36 32.11 29.87 18.81
CA PHE A 36 31.43 31.17 18.71
C PHE A 36 31.67 32.08 17.48
N ALA A 37 30.61 32.26 16.70
CA ALA A 37 30.28 33.55 16.09
C ALA A 37 28.75 33.72 15.98
N THR A 38 28.18 34.44 16.94
CA THR A 38 26.83 35.02 16.87
C THR A 38 26.83 36.17 15.87
N GLY A 39 26.07 36.05 14.79
CA GLY A 39 25.79 37.11 13.82
C GLY A 39 24.27 37.27 13.61
N PRO A 40 23.78 38.48 13.29
CA PRO A 40 22.38 38.83 13.40
C PRO A 40 21.52 38.26 12.27
N ALA A 41 20.33 37.77 12.66
CA ALA A 41 19.28 37.34 11.76
C ALA A 41 18.71 38.52 10.96
N LEU A 42 18.78 38.44 9.63
CA LEU A 42 18.04 39.28 8.69
C LEU A 42 16.80 38.53 8.15
N PRO A 43 15.69 39.22 7.86
CA PRO A 43 14.38 38.58 7.70
C PRO A 43 14.16 38.07 6.26
N GLN A 44 14.51 36.81 6.02
CA GLN A 44 14.29 36.11 4.75
C GLN A 44 12.87 35.49 4.66
N GLN A 45 11.84 36.21 5.12
CA GLN A 45 10.46 35.67 5.21
C GLN A 45 9.45 36.35 4.28
N ARG A 46 9.87 37.32 3.44
CA ARG A 46 8.94 38.05 2.55
C ARG A 46 8.99 37.69 1.07
N LEU A 47 9.98 36.93 0.59
CA LEU A 47 10.09 36.60 -0.84
C LEU A 47 9.28 35.35 -1.25
N CYS A 48 9.06 34.38 -0.36
CA CYS A 48 8.24 33.19 -0.69
C CYS A 48 6.72 33.45 -0.66
N GLN A 49 6.23 34.44 0.10
CA GLN A 49 4.79 34.74 0.13
C GLN A 49 4.29 35.52 -1.10
N GLN A 50 5.19 36.15 -1.87
CA GLN A 50 4.77 36.91 -3.06
C GLN A 50 4.69 36.05 -4.33
N GLN A 51 5.38 34.91 -4.38
CA GLN A 51 5.27 33.95 -5.49
C GLN A 51 4.03 33.06 -5.41
N GLN A 52 3.48 32.80 -4.23
CA GLN A 52 2.25 32.01 -4.09
C GLN A 52 0.98 32.75 -4.53
N LYS A 53 0.97 34.10 -4.55
CA LYS A 53 -0.20 34.87 -5.02
C LYS A 53 -0.32 34.97 -6.54
N GLN A 54 0.73 34.70 -7.31
CA GLN A 54 0.66 34.74 -8.78
C GLN A 54 0.23 33.41 -9.43
N GLN A 55 0.39 32.26 -8.76
CA GLN A 55 -0.07 30.98 -9.31
C GLN A 55 -1.58 30.72 -9.16
N GLN A 56 -2.31 31.48 -8.33
CA GLN A 56 -3.76 31.33 -8.18
C GLN A 56 -4.60 32.03 -9.28
N GLN A 57 -4.00 32.79 -10.20
CA GLN A 57 -4.76 33.53 -11.22
C GLN A 57 -4.71 32.94 -12.64
N GLN A 58 -3.97 31.85 -12.90
CA GLN A 58 -3.78 31.35 -14.27
C GLN A 58 -4.51 30.04 -14.64
N HIS A 59 -5.41 29.52 -13.80
CA HIS A 59 -6.27 28.38 -14.17
C HIS A 59 -7.77 28.72 -14.13
N ARG A 60 -8.18 29.71 -14.94
CA ARG A 60 -9.54 29.71 -15.49
C ARG A 60 -9.57 28.81 -16.71
N ARG A 61 -9.69 27.50 -16.47
CA ARG A 61 -10.14 26.54 -17.50
C ARG A 61 -11.66 26.67 -17.68
N PRO A 62 -12.16 26.45 -18.91
CA PRO A 62 -13.57 26.61 -19.25
C PRO A 62 -14.46 25.57 -18.58
N ALA A 63 -15.61 26.04 -18.12
CA ALA A 63 -16.85 25.34 -17.74
C ALA A 63 -16.72 23.86 -17.32
N THR A 64 -16.57 23.69 -16.01
CA THR A 64 -16.94 22.53 -15.23
C THR A 64 -18.26 21.90 -15.70
N THR A 65 -18.23 20.61 -16.03
CA THR A 65 -19.37 19.72 -15.82
C THR A 65 -19.56 19.64 -14.31
N SER A 66 -20.21 20.67 -13.76
CA SER A 66 -20.72 20.72 -12.41
C SER A 66 -21.40 19.39 -12.13
N LEU A 67 -21.14 18.77 -10.97
CA LEU A 67 -21.91 17.67 -10.39
C LEU A 67 -23.39 18.00 -10.63
N ARG A 68 -23.93 17.52 -11.75
CA ARG A 68 -25.29 17.84 -12.18
C ARG A 68 -26.14 17.03 -11.23
N MET A 69 -26.48 17.70 -10.13
CA MET A 69 -27.61 17.46 -9.24
C MET A 69 -28.18 16.06 -9.47
N ALA A 70 -27.43 15.05 -9.00
CA ALA A 70 -28.01 13.73 -8.90
C ALA A 70 -29.30 13.92 -8.08
N PRO A 71 -30.45 13.41 -8.55
CA PRO A 71 -31.72 13.71 -7.94
C PRO A 71 -31.64 13.44 -6.43
N PRO A 72 -32.19 14.34 -5.59
CA PRO A 72 -32.12 14.22 -4.14
C PRO A 72 -32.62 12.83 -3.72
N GLY A 73 -31.70 11.95 -3.32
CA GLY A 73 -32.00 10.56 -2.99
C GLY A 73 -31.10 9.49 -3.63
N SER A 74 -30.34 9.83 -4.67
CA SER A 74 -29.31 8.95 -5.26
C SER A 74 -27.98 9.13 -4.53
N SER A 75 -27.55 8.18 -3.70
CA SER A 75 -26.20 8.23 -3.12
C SER A 75 -25.20 7.87 -4.22
N VAL A 76 -24.45 8.88 -4.63
CA VAL A 76 -23.62 8.95 -5.83
C VAL A 76 -22.55 7.83 -5.90
N LEU A 77 -22.15 7.28 -4.75
CA LEU A 77 -21.10 6.25 -4.63
C LEU A 77 -21.63 4.81 -4.55
N LYS A 78 -22.95 4.60 -4.59
CA LYS A 78 -23.57 3.27 -4.41
C LYS A 78 -23.02 2.17 -5.32
N PRO A 79 -22.79 2.42 -6.63
CA PRO A 79 -22.26 1.38 -7.51
C PRO A 79 -20.96 0.78 -6.96
N ALA A 80 -20.00 1.63 -6.61
CA ALA A 80 -18.69 1.23 -6.11
C ALA A 80 -18.69 0.58 -4.71
N ALA A 81 -19.79 0.63 -3.95
CA ALA A 81 -19.84 0.19 -2.56
C ALA A 81 -19.48 -1.29 -2.37
N GLY A 82 -20.03 -2.16 -3.23
CA GLY A 82 -19.76 -3.61 -3.17
C GLY A 82 -18.30 -3.92 -3.46
N PRO A 83 -17.78 -3.57 -4.65
CA PRO A 83 -16.40 -3.82 -5.02
C PRO A 83 -15.39 -3.16 -4.07
N LEU A 84 -15.63 -1.94 -3.58
CA LEU A 84 -14.74 -1.27 -2.63
C LEU A 84 -14.66 -2.03 -1.29
N MET A 85 -15.80 -2.50 -0.78
CA MET A 85 -15.85 -3.29 0.46
C MET A 85 -15.13 -4.65 0.30
N ASP A 86 -15.33 -5.34 -0.82
CA ASP A 86 -14.65 -6.60 -1.12
C ASP A 86 -13.13 -6.42 -1.26
N SER A 87 -12.72 -5.31 -1.88
CA SER A 87 -11.31 -4.91 -2.00
C SER A 87 -10.66 -4.75 -0.63
N GLY A 88 -11.28 -3.94 0.25
CA GLY A 88 -10.73 -3.68 1.58
C GLY A 88 -10.55 -4.94 2.42
N LYS A 89 -11.56 -5.82 2.46
CA LYS A 89 -11.47 -7.11 3.18
C LYS A 89 -10.34 -8.00 2.67
N ALA A 90 -10.17 -8.05 1.34
CA ALA A 90 -9.11 -8.85 0.73
C ALA A 90 -7.72 -8.26 0.99
N LEU A 91 -7.58 -6.93 0.95
CA LEU A 91 -6.34 -6.25 1.29
C LEU A 91 -5.99 -6.47 2.78
N ALA A 92 -6.98 -6.36 3.67
CA ALA A 92 -6.81 -6.62 5.09
C ALA A 92 -6.25 -8.04 5.33
N ARG A 93 -6.88 -9.04 4.70
CA ARG A 93 -6.41 -10.43 4.80
C ARG A 93 -5.03 -10.64 4.18
N SER A 94 -4.72 -9.93 3.09
CA SER A 94 -3.38 -9.99 2.48
C SER A 94 -2.30 -9.47 3.42
N GLY A 95 -2.53 -8.34 4.10
CA GLY A 95 -1.59 -7.79 5.09
C GLY A 95 -1.37 -8.73 6.28
N GLU A 96 -2.44 -9.39 6.77
CA GLU A 96 -2.34 -10.42 7.81
C GLU A 96 -1.47 -11.61 7.37
N LEU A 97 -1.68 -12.12 6.16
CA LEU A 97 -0.87 -13.22 5.60
C LEU A 97 0.58 -12.80 5.36
N LEU A 98 0.82 -11.53 5.01
CA LEU A 98 2.18 -11.00 4.86
C LEU A 98 2.91 -10.97 6.21
N ILE A 99 2.22 -10.63 7.30
CA ILE A 99 2.76 -10.73 8.66
C ILE A 99 3.17 -12.17 8.97
N ASP A 100 2.29 -13.14 8.70
CA ASP A 100 2.60 -14.55 8.94
C ASP A 100 3.78 -15.03 8.09
N PHE A 101 3.82 -14.63 6.81
CA PHE A 101 4.95 -14.90 5.90
C PHE A 101 6.27 -14.34 6.43
N THR A 102 6.29 -13.18 7.09
CA THR A 102 7.55 -12.64 7.65
C THR A 102 8.19 -13.53 8.72
N ARG A 103 7.42 -14.42 9.37
CA ARG A 103 7.97 -15.39 10.34
C ARG A 103 8.82 -16.46 9.66
N THR A 104 8.52 -16.82 8.41
CA THR A 104 9.29 -17.82 7.66
C THR A 104 10.52 -17.22 6.98
N LEU A 105 10.54 -15.88 6.83
CA LEU A 105 11.69 -15.14 6.31
C LEU A 105 12.80 -14.90 7.34
N ASP A 106 12.58 -15.25 8.61
CA ASP A 106 13.52 -15.04 9.73
C ASP A 106 14.07 -13.60 9.83
N LEU A 107 13.24 -12.62 9.46
CA LEU A 107 13.62 -11.21 9.45
C LEU A 107 13.61 -10.64 10.87
N TYR A 108 14.80 -10.39 11.42
CA TYR A 108 15.00 -9.93 12.80
C TYR A 108 14.57 -8.47 13.06
N GLY A 109 14.27 -7.68 12.02
CA GLY A 109 13.98 -6.24 12.16
C GLY A 109 12.49 -5.87 12.23
N GLY A 110 11.57 -6.79 11.94
CA GLY A 110 10.13 -6.55 12.06
C GLY A 110 9.57 -5.47 11.12
N ALA A 111 10.38 -4.75 10.34
CA ALA A 111 9.91 -3.69 9.45
C ALA A 111 8.98 -4.21 8.36
N LEU A 112 9.31 -5.34 7.71
CA LEU A 112 8.40 -5.97 6.74
C LEU A 112 7.08 -6.43 7.38
N SER A 113 7.14 -6.91 8.62
CA SER A 113 5.95 -7.28 9.40
C SER A 113 5.08 -6.06 9.70
N ASN A 114 5.71 -4.93 10.06
CA ASN A 114 5.04 -3.66 10.27
C ASN A 114 4.43 -3.12 8.97
N ALA A 115 5.08 -3.30 7.82
CA ALA A 115 4.49 -2.98 6.52
C ALA A 115 3.21 -3.80 6.27
N GLY A 116 3.24 -5.10 6.57
CA GLY A 116 2.06 -5.98 6.53
C GLY A 116 0.92 -5.50 7.44
N ALA A 117 1.24 -5.03 8.65
CA ALA A 117 0.25 -4.46 9.57
C ALA A 117 -0.40 -3.18 9.02
N GLN A 118 0.39 -2.30 8.40
CA GLN A 118 -0.12 -1.09 7.77
C GLN A 118 -0.98 -1.38 6.53
N ILE A 119 -0.58 -2.35 5.71
CA ILE A 119 -1.41 -2.86 4.60
C ILE A 119 -2.74 -3.41 5.13
N ARG A 120 -2.73 -4.12 6.27
CA ARG A 120 -3.95 -4.62 6.90
C ARG A 120 -4.89 -3.48 7.29
N ASN A 121 -4.36 -2.48 8.01
CA ASN A 121 -5.12 -1.31 8.45
C ASN A 121 -5.72 -0.55 7.25
N ALA A 122 -4.95 -0.39 6.17
CA ALA A 122 -5.45 0.22 4.94
C ALA A 122 -6.65 -0.56 4.35
N GLY A 123 -6.60 -1.89 4.43
CA GLY A 123 -7.71 -2.76 4.03
C GLY A 123 -8.97 -2.55 4.86
N ASP A 124 -8.84 -2.45 6.19
CA ASP A 124 -9.96 -2.19 7.09
C ASP A 124 -10.62 -0.84 6.79
N SER A 125 -9.82 0.22 6.58
CA SER A 125 -10.32 1.54 6.17
C SER A 125 -11.03 1.49 4.81
N LEU A 126 -10.47 0.83 3.79
CA LEU A 126 -11.17 0.65 2.50
C LEU A 126 -12.50 -0.11 2.66
N ALA A 127 -12.56 -1.11 3.53
CA ALA A 127 -13.78 -1.85 3.79
C ALA A 127 -14.85 -0.95 4.44
N GLN A 128 -14.43 -0.09 5.37
CA GLN A 128 -15.29 0.89 6.03
C GLN A 128 -15.78 1.98 5.06
N ALA A 129 -14.91 2.45 4.14
CA ALA A 129 -15.30 3.32 3.03
C ALA A 129 -16.39 2.65 2.18
N GLY A 130 -16.19 1.40 1.75
CA GLY A 130 -17.16 0.64 0.97
C GLY A 130 -18.50 0.45 1.66
N ALA A 131 -18.51 0.18 2.97
CA ALA A 131 -19.73 0.12 3.77
C ALA A 131 -20.44 1.48 3.82
N SER A 132 -19.69 2.56 3.96
CA SER A 132 -20.20 3.94 4.05
C SER A 132 -20.82 4.45 2.76
N CYS A 133 -20.35 3.99 1.59
CA CYS A 133 -20.92 4.32 0.27
C CYS A 133 -22.42 3.98 0.13
N ARG A 134 -22.96 3.10 0.99
CA ARG A 134 -24.38 2.69 0.95
C ARG A 134 -25.33 3.73 1.55
N PHE A 135 -24.82 4.61 2.41
CA PHE A 135 -25.60 5.60 3.14
C PHE A 135 -25.57 6.95 2.44
N LYS A 136 -26.71 7.68 2.46
CA LYS A 136 -26.82 9.01 1.83
C LYS A 136 -25.90 10.06 2.48
N THR A 137 -25.63 9.91 3.77
CA THR A 137 -24.79 10.80 4.58
C THR A 137 -23.36 10.27 4.75
N GLY A 138 -23.01 9.14 4.14
CA GLY A 138 -21.72 8.48 4.35
C GLY A 138 -20.56 9.10 3.58
N LEU A 139 -20.75 10.19 2.83
CA LEU A 139 -19.69 10.75 1.97
C LEU A 139 -18.48 11.22 2.78
N GLU A 140 -18.70 11.86 3.93
CA GLU A 140 -17.61 12.31 4.82
C GLU A 140 -16.80 11.11 5.32
N LEU A 141 -17.47 10.04 5.75
CA LEU A 141 -16.82 8.79 6.13
C LEU A 141 -16.04 8.18 4.97
N VAL A 142 -16.59 8.16 3.75
CA VAL A 142 -15.84 7.64 2.59
C VAL A 142 -14.57 8.45 2.34
N ILE A 143 -14.64 9.78 2.45
CA ILE A 143 -13.48 10.65 2.29
C ILE A 143 -12.42 10.30 3.34
N ASP A 144 -12.80 10.29 4.62
CA ASP A 144 -11.88 10.07 5.73
C ASP A 144 -11.21 8.70 5.61
N GLU A 145 -11.99 7.66 5.34
CA GLU A 145 -11.47 6.28 5.23
C GLU A 145 -10.59 6.04 3.99
N LEU A 146 -10.87 6.69 2.85
CA LEU A 146 -9.98 6.60 1.69
C LEU A 146 -8.61 7.26 1.97
N ARG A 147 -8.61 8.37 2.71
CA ARG A 147 -7.40 9.10 3.07
C ARG A 147 -6.63 8.40 4.19
N GLU A 148 -7.33 7.77 5.13
CA GLU A 148 -6.71 6.91 6.15
C GLU A 148 -6.05 5.70 5.50
N ALA A 149 -6.72 5.03 4.56
CA ALA A 149 -6.13 3.93 3.80
C ALA A 149 -4.86 4.37 3.04
N ALA A 150 -4.87 5.59 2.48
CA ALA A 150 -3.70 6.17 1.84
C ALA A 150 -2.56 6.45 2.82
N ALA A 151 -2.85 6.99 4.01
CA ALA A 151 -1.87 7.24 5.06
C ALA A 151 -1.23 5.93 5.54
N CYS A 152 -2.03 4.89 5.81
CA CYS A 152 -1.52 3.56 6.16
C CYS A 152 -0.60 2.99 5.07
N LEU A 153 -0.96 3.07 3.78
CA LEU A 153 -0.07 2.61 2.70
C LEU A 153 1.18 3.49 2.55
N SER A 154 1.12 4.77 2.86
CA SER A 154 2.30 5.63 2.93
C SER A 154 3.23 5.16 4.03
N GLU A 155 2.72 4.90 5.24
CA GLU A 155 3.51 4.34 6.34
C GLU A 155 4.06 2.96 6.00
N ALA A 156 3.28 2.10 5.31
CA ALA A 156 3.77 0.82 4.81
C ALA A 156 4.96 1.00 3.85
N THR A 157 4.96 2.05 3.03
CA THR A 157 6.07 2.38 2.14
C THR A 157 7.34 2.69 2.93
N ASP A 158 7.24 3.51 3.98
CA ASP A 158 8.39 3.82 4.85
C ASP A 158 8.93 2.56 5.54
N LYS A 159 8.03 1.64 5.93
CA LYS A 159 8.42 0.35 6.52
C LYS A 159 9.07 -0.60 5.50
N LEU A 160 8.67 -0.56 4.23
CA LEU A 160 9.33 -1.32 3.16
C LEU A 160 10.74 -0.78 2.85
N GLU A 161 10.93 0.54 2.90
CA GLU A 161 12.26 1.14 2.79
C GLU A 161 13.17 0.71 3.94
N LEU A 162 12.67 0.77 5.18
CA LEU A 162 13.41 0.27 6.34
C LEU A 162 13.73 -1.23 6.23
N ALA A 163 12.77 -2.05 5.78
CA ALA A 163 13.00 -3.48 5.57
C ALA A 163 14.04 -3.77 4.48
N THR A 164 14.16 -2.87 3.50
CA THR A 164 15.22 -2.93 2.48
C THR A 164 16.59 -2.66 3.10
N GLU A 165 16.68 -1.64 3.96
CA GLU A 165 17.92 -1.31 4.69
C GLU A 165 18.34 -2.45 5.64
N GLU A 166 17.39 -3.07 6.34
CA GLU A 166 17.62 -4.24 7.20
C GLU A 166 18.18 -5.42 6.39
N ALA A 167 17.55 -5.76 5.26
CA ALA A 167 18.04 -6.82 4.38
C ALA A 167 19.46 -6.56 3.85
N SER A 168 19.77 -5.29 3.54
CA SER A 168 21.10 -4.88 3.10
C SER A 168 22.14 -5.03 4.22
N ALA A 169 21.79 -4.62 5.45
CA ALA A 169 22.65 -4.74 6.63
C ALA A 169 22.96 -6.20 6.99
N ASP A 170 22.00 -7.10 6.76
CA ASP A 170 22.15 -8.55 6.96
C ASP A 170 22.89 -9.25 5.82
N GLY A 171 23.22 -8.53 4.74
CA GLY A 171 23.93 -9.09 3.58
C GLY A 171 23.08 -10.05 2.75
N ASP A 172 21.77 -9.83 2.69
CA ASP A 172 20.82 -10.61 1.89
C ASP A 172 20.36 -9.82 0.64
N PRO A 173 21.17 -9.81 -0.44
CA PRO A 173 20.89 -8.98 -1.62
C PRO A 173 19.62 -9.43 -2.37
N LEU A 174 19.25 -10.71 -2.26
CA LEU A 174 18.03 -11.21 -2.87
C LEU A 174 16.80 -10.63 -2.16
N LEU A 175 16.81 -10.60 -0.82
CA LEU A 175 15.73 -9.99 -0.07
C LEU A 175 15.66 -8.49 -0.28
N GLU A 176 16.81 -7.82 -0.23
CA GLU A 176 16.92 -6.38 -0.48
C GLU A 176 16.26 -6.01 -1.81
N GLU A 177 16.65 -6.69 -2.90
CA GLU A 177 16.07 -6.46 -4.24
C GLU A 177 14.55 -6.66 -4.25
N LYS A 178 14.07 -7.76 -3.67
CA LYS A 178 12.64 -8.11 -3.69
C LYS A 178 11.79 -7.18 -2.84
N VAL A 179 12.27 -6.74 -1.68
CA VAL A 179 11.57 -5.79 -0.82
C VAL A 179 11.60 -4.39 -1.42
N ALA A 180 12.74 -3.95 -1.97
CA ALA A 180 12.86 -2.66 -2.66
C ALA A 180 11.87 -2.53 -3.81
N ALA A 181 11.60 -3.63 -4.54
CA ALA A 181 10.62 -3.66 -5.62
C ALA A 181 9.18 -3.37 -5.18
N LEU A 182 8.85 -3.49 -3.88
CA LEU A 182 7.53 -3.20 -3.33
C LEU A 182 7.30 -1.69 -3.08
N VAL A 183 8.37 -0.92 -2.87
CA VAL A 183 8.30 0.49 -2.46
C VAL A 183 7.57 1.35 -3.50
N GLY A 184 7.96 1.23 -4.78
CA GLY A 184 7.37 1.99 -5.87
C GLY A 184 5.85 1.78 -6.01
N PRO A 185 5.39 0.52 -6.17
CA PRO A 185 3.97 0.19 -6.22
C PRO A 185 3.17 0.66 -4.99
N SER A 186 3.74 0.51 -3.78
CA SER A 186 3.11 1.00 -2.53
C SER A 186 2.88 2.51 -2.57
N ARG A 187 3.90 3.28 -2.95
CA ARG A 187 3.85 4.74 -3.05
C ARG A 187 2.81 5.21 -4.07
N VAL A 188 2.75 4.54 -5.22
CA VAL A 188 1.73 4.83 -6.25
C VAL A 188 0.33 4.56 -5.69
N CYS A 189 0.12 3.42 -5.04
CA CYS A 189 -1.17 3.07 -4.47
C CYS A 189 -1.64 4.12 -3.43
N ALA A 190 -0.77 4.46 -2.47
CA ALA A 190 -1.03 5.46 -1.43
C ALA A 190 -1.42 6.82 -2.03
N ALA A 191 -0.57 7.37 -2.92
CA ALA A 191 -0.80 8.68 -3.53
C ALA A 191 -2.13 8.75 -4.31
N ARG A 192 -2.51 7.65 -4.97
CA ARG A 192 -3.74 7.59 -5.77
C ARG A 192 -5.00 7.43 -4.92
N LEU A 193 -4.93 6.72 -3.79
CA LEU A 193 -6.04 6.70 -2.82
C LEU A 193 -6.24 8.07 -2.17
N GLU A 194 -5.15 8.76 -1.79
CA GLU A 194 -5.24 10.13 -1.26
C GLU A 194 -5.85 11.07 -2.30
N GLN A 195 -5.45 10.94 -3.57
CA GLN A 195 -6.05 11.71 -4.66
C GLN A 195 -7.55 11.43 -4.81
N ALA A 196 -8.00 10.18 -4.66
CA ALA A 196 -9.41 9.83 -4.72
C ALA A 196 -10.21 10.46 -3.56
N GLY A 197 -9.71 10.34 -2.33
CA GLY A 197 -10.33 10.96 -1.15
C GLY A 197 -10.37 12.49 -1.23
N ALA A 198 -9.24 13.12 -1.61
CA ALA A 198 -9.16 14.56 -1.84
C ALA A 198 -10.08 15.01 -2.98
N GLY A 199 -10.22 14.21 -4.04
CA GLY A 199 -11.13 14.48 -5.15
C GLY A 199 -12.59 14.54 -4.70
N LEU A 200 -13.02 13.60 -3.87
CA LEU A 200 -14.36 13.63 -3.26
C LEU A 200 -14.55 14.85 -2.35
N LEU A 201 -13.57 15.17 -1.50
CA LEU A 201 -13.60 16.35 -0.63
C LEU A 201 -13.75 17.66 -1.42
N MET A 202 -13.02 17.76 -2.54
CA MET A 202 -13.04 18.90 -3.45
C MET A 202 -14.22 18.87 -4.43
N ARG A 203 -15.13 17.90 -4.31
CA ARG A 203 -16.30 17.73 -5.18
C ARG A 203 -15.94 17.64 -6.67
N GLN A 204 -14.84 16.95 -6.96
CA GLN A 204 -14.46 16.62 -8.34
C GLN A 204 -15.51 15.66 -8.95
N GLY A 205 -15.49 15.53 -10.28
CA GLY A 205 -16.34 14.56 -10.95
C GLY A 205 -15.98 13.14 -10.53
N LEU A 206 -17.00 12.27 -10.49
CA LEU A 206 -16.77 10.86 -10.19
C LEU A 206 -15.85 10.16 -11.19
N PRO A 207 -15.82 10.50 -12.49
CA PRO A 207 -14.85 9.89 -13.41
C PRO A 207 -13.40 10.16 -13.01
N GLU A 208 -13.07 11.36 -12.51
CA GLU A 208 -11.74 11.67 -12.03
C GLU A 208 -11.38 10.90 -10.75
N VAL A 209 -12.32 10.80 -9.80
CA VAL A 209 -12.16 9.99 -8.58
C VAL A 209 -11.99 8.51 -8.93
N GLY A 210 -12.82 8.00 -9.83
CA GLY A 210 -12.77 6.63 -10.30
C GLY A 210 -11.47 6.30 -11.04
N ALA A 211 -10.94 7.24 -11.84
CA ALA A 211 -9.64 7.08 -12.47
C ALA A 211 -8.51 6.98 -11.44
N ALA A 212 -8.53 7.81 -10.38
CA ALA A 212 -7.56 7.69 -9.30
C ALA A 212 -7.65 6.32 -8.59
N MET A 213 -8.84 5.79 -8.36
CA MET A 213 -9.01 4.44 -7.78
C MET A 213 -8.49 3.33 -8.71
N VAL A 214 -8.67 3.46 -10.03
CA VAL A 214 -8.10 2.52 -11.02
C VAL A 214 -6.57 2.57 -11.00
N ASP A 215 -5.98 3.75 -10.94
CA ASP A 215 -4.52 3.89 -10.82
C ASP A 215 -4.00 3.31 -9.49
N ALA A 216 -4.74 3.50 -8.40
CA ALA A 216 -4.42 2.89 -7.10
C ALA A 216 -4.44 1.36 -7.17
N ALA A 217 -5.43 0.79 -7.86
CA ALA A 217 -5.49 -0.64 -8.13
C ALA A 217 -4.28 -1.14 -8.92
N GLY A 218 -3.77 -0.36 -9.87
CA GLY A 218 -2.51 -0.66 -10.58
C GLY A 218 -1.32 -0.77 -9.63
N GLY A 219 -1.18 0.17 -8.68
CA GLY A 219 -0.15 0.10 -7.63
C GLY A 219 -0.31 -1.13 -6.73
N MET A 220 -1.53 -1.45 -6.33
CA MET A 220 -1.84 -2.65 -5.54
C MET A 220 -1.54 -3.96 -6.30
N GLY A 221 -1.78 -3.99 -7.62
CA GLY A 221 -1.37 -5.10 -8.48
C GLY A 221 0.15 -5.26 -8.57
N GLY A 222 0.90 -4.15 -8.59
CA GLY A 222 2.36 -4.17 -8.51
C GLY A 222 2.87 -4.73 -7.18
N LEU A 223 2.26 -4.34 -6.05
CA LEU A 223 2.56 -4.92 -4.74
C LEU A 223 2.30 -6.44 -4.71
N SER A 224 1.15 -6.87 -5.23
CA SER A 224 0.81 -8.30 -5.33
C SER A 224 1.88 -9.09 -6.10
N ALA A 225 2.30 -8.58 -7.27
CA ALA A 225 3.33 -9.22 -8.07
C ALA A 225 4.68 -9.30 -7.34
N GLY A 226 5.07 -8.23 -6.63
CA GLY A 226 6.30 -8.22 -5.84
C GLY A 226 6.26 -9.20 -4.66
N ILE A 227 5.14 -9.28 -3.93
CA ILE A 227 4.96 -10.25 -2.83
C ILE A 227 5.03 -11.68 -3.39
N GLY A 228 4.40 -11.94 -4.54
CA GLY A 228 4.48 -13.24 -5.21
C GLY A 228 5.92 -13.60 -5.58
N SER A 229 6.67 -12.66 -6.17
CA SER A 229 8.10 -12.88 -6.49
C SER A 229 8.96 -13.11 -5.24
N LEU A 230 8.67 -12.41 -4.14
CA LEU A 230 9.34 -12.63 -2.86
C LEU A 230 9.05 -14.03 -2.28
N ALA A 231 7.80 -14.48 -2.35
CA ALA A 231 7.40 -15.82 -1.92
C ALA A 231 8.07 -16.93 -2.74
N GLU A 232 8.11 -16.77 -4.07
CA GLU A 232 8.80 -17.70 -4.98
C GLU A 232 10.31 -17.78 -4.68
N ALA A 233 10.95 -16.64 -4.45
CA ALA A 233 12.38 -16.57 -4.10
C ALA A 233 12.72 -17.32 -2.79
N ARG A 234 11.72 -17.52 -1.91
CA ARG A 234 11.87 -18.11 -0.58
C ARG A 234 11.23 -19.50 -0.48
N SER A 235 11.39 -20.29 -1.54
CA SER A 235 10.91 -21.68 -1.63
C SER A 235 9.39 -21.84 -1.75
N GLY A 236 8.68 -20.83 -2.26
CA GLY A 236 7.25 -20.92 -2.54
C GLY A 236 6.40 -20.97 -1.28
N ASP A 237 6.69 -20.11 -0.32
CA ASP A 237 5.93 -20.01 0.92
C ASP A 237 4.43 -19.83 0.65
N ALA A 238 3.62 -20.66 1.32
CA ALA A 238 2.18 -20.71 1.08
C ALA A 238 1.46 -19.43 1.52
N ASP A 239 1.91 -18.81 2.61
CA ASP A 239 1.31 -17.57 3.14
C ASP A 239 1.70 -16.38 2.28
N GLY A 240 2.96 -16.31 1.83
CA GLY A 240 3.40 -15.30 0.85
C GLY A 240 2.62 -15.40 -0.47
N THR A 241 2.46 -16.62 -0.99
CA THR A 241 1.68 -16.88 -2.21
C THR A 241 0.22 -16.48 -2.04
N LEU A 242 -0.42 -16.88 -0.94
CA LEU A 242 -1.81 -16.55 -0.66
C LEU A 242 -2.00 -15.04 -0.42
N SER A 243 -1.04 -14.39 0.26
CA SER A 243 -1.04 -12.94 0.45
C SER A 243 -1.04 -12.21 -0.90
N ALA A 244 -0.17 -12.62 -1.83
CA ALA A 244 -0.12 -12.07 -3.19
C ALA A 244 -1.45 -12.25 -3.93
N GLN A 245 -2.06 -13.43 -3.87
CA GLN A 245 -3.36 -13.71 -4.51
C GLN A 245 -4.49 -12.85 -3.92
N ARG A 246 -4.51 -12.66 -2.60
CA ARG A 246 -5.51 -11.81 -1.93
C ARG A 246 -5.33 -10.35 -2.32
N MET A 247 -4.08 -9.89 -2.44
CA MET A 247 -3.79 -8.53 -2.90
C MET A 247 -4.18 -8.32 -4.37
N ALA A 248 -3.95 -9.32 -5.24
CA ALA A 248 -4.40 -9.26 -6.63
C ALA A 248 -5.92 -9.14 -6.73
N TYR A 249 -6.65 -9.93 -5.94
CA TYR A 249 -8.11 -9.83 -5.86
C TYR A 249 -8.55 -8.46 -5.31
N ALA A 250 -7.86 -7.93 -4.30
CA ALA A 250 -8.14 -6.59 -3.78
C ALA A 250 -7.96 -5.52 -4.87
N ALA A 251 -6.90 -5.62 -5.67
CA ALA A 251 -6.63 -4.72 -6.79
C ALA A 251 -7.73 -4.80 -7.86
N GLU A 252 -8.13 -6.01 -8.28
CA GLU A 252 -9.24 -6.23 -9.23
C GLU A 252 -10.53 -5.52 -8.74
N ARG A 253 -10.85 -5.70 -7.46
CA ARG A 253 -12.06 -5.16 -6.85
C ARG A 253 -12.01 -3.63 -6.72
N LEU A 254 -10.86 -3.07 -6.36
CA LEU A 254 -10.66 -1.62 -6.30
C LEU A 254 -10.75 -1.00 -7.70
N GLY A 255 -10.13 -1.63 -8.70
CA GLY A 255 -10.20 -1.19 -10.08
C GLY A 255 -11.64 -1.19 -10.59
N ARG A 256 -12.40 -2.25 -10.29
CA ARG A 256 -13.83 -2.31 -10.61
C ARG A 256 -14.63 -1.21 -9.93
N ALA A 257 -14.37 -0.91 -8.65
CA ALA A 257 -15.01 0.20 -7.95
C ALA A 257 -14.76 1.52 -8.70
N GLY A 258 -13.52 1.77 -9.13
CA GLY A 258 -13.15 2.95 -9.91
C GLY A 258 -13.84 3.00 -11.27
N THR A 259 -13.88 1.89 -12.01
CA THR A 259 -14.60 1.78 -13.30
C THR A 259 -16.10 2.08 -13.14
N GLU A 260 -16.73 1.59 -12.07
CA GLU A 260 -18.13 1.88 -11.79
C GLU A 260 -18.38 3.36 -11.47
N LEU A 261 -17.46 4.05 -10.77
CA LEU A 261 -17.52 5.50 -10.57
C LEU A 261 -17.33 6.31 -11.85
N LYS A 262 -16.54 5.82 -12.80
CA LYS A 262 -16.41 6.41 -14.14
C LYS A 262 -17.68 6.32 -14.97
N GLY A 263 -18.67 5.53 -14.54
CA GLY A 263 -19.88 5.26 -15.32
C GLY A 263 -19.64 4.28 -16.46
N GLU A 264 -18.47 3.65 -16.50
CA GLU A 264 -18.10 2.60 -17.46
C GLU A 264 -18.70 1.26 -16.97
N VAL A 265 -20.02 1.18 -16.86
CA VAL A 265 -20.67 -0.07 -16.50
C VAL A 265 -20.58 -1.02 -17.69
N ASP A 266 -20.02 -2.22 -17.46
CA ASP A 266 -19.98 -3.29 -18.44
C ASP A 266 -21.40 -3.55 -18.98
N PRO A 267 -21.67 -3.32 -20.27
CA PRO A 267 -23.00 -3.47 -20.85
C PRO A 267 -23.52 -4.92 -20.75
N ALA A 268 -22.62 -5.90 -20.56
CA ALA A 268 -23.00 -7.31 -20.39
C ALA A 268 -23.58 -7.61 -19.00
N LYS A 269 -23.24 -6.83 -17.97
CA LYS A 269 -23.84 -6.96 -16.64
C LYS A 269 -25.09 -6.09 -16.56
N LYS A 270 -26.23 -6.66 -16.95
CA LYS A 270 -27.53 -6.10 -16.53
C LYS A 270 -27.47 -5.91 -15.01
N PRO A 271 -27.87 -4.74 -14.47
CA PRO A 271 -27.93 -4.57 -13.02
C PRO A 271 -28.84 -5.65 -12.45
N GLU A 272 -28.27 -6.56 -11.66
CA GLU A 272 -28.99 -7.54 -10.85
C GLU A 272 -29.80 -6.77 -9.81
N GLY A 273 -30.96 -6.24 -10.22
CA GLY A 273 -31.74 -5.36 -9.36
C GLY A 273 -32.55 -4.26 -10.06
N ARG A 274 -33.13 -4.50 -11.24
CA ARG A 274 -34.30 -3.71 -11.68
C ARG A 274 -35.58 -4.06 -10.88
N ALA A 275 -35.48 -4.16 -9.56
CA ALA A 275 -36.65 -4.23 -8.68
C ALA A 275 -37.20 -2.82 -8.35
N PHE A 276 -36.45 -1.75 -8.63
CA PHE A 276 -36.89 -0.37 -8.28
C PHE A 276 -37.84 0.28 -9.31
N LEU A 277 -38.08 -0.34 -10.47
CA LEU A 277 -38.97 0.22 -11.53
C LEU A 277 -40.35 -0.45 -11.61
N LYS A 278 -40.75 -1.24 -10.60
CA LYS A 278 -42.09 -1.81 -10.52
C LYS A 278 -42.75 -1.47 -9.19
N GLY A 279 -43.51 -0.38 -9.21
CA GLY A 279 -44.46 -0.01 -8.17
C GLY A 279 -44.74 1.48 -8.29
N GLY A 280 -45.89 1.96 -8.74
CA GLY A 280 -47.16 1.32 -9.05
C GLY A 280 -48.15 2.48 -9.11
N GLY A 281 -48.99 2.53 -10.13
CA GLY A 281 -50.11 3.46 -10.14
C GLY A 281 -51.02 3.14 -8.96
N PHE A 282 -51.23 4.13 -8.11
CA PHE A 282 -52.42 4.39 -7.33
C PHE A 282 -52.61 5.90 -7.29
#